data_AF-A0A536WI47-F1
#
_entry.id   AF-A0A536WI47-F1
#
_cell.length_a   1.000
_cell.length_b   1.000
_cell.length_c   1.000
_cell.angle_alpha   90.00
_cell.angle_beta   90.00
_cell.angle_gamma   90.00
#
_symmetry.space_group_name_H-M   'P 1'
#
loop_
_entity.id
_entity.type
_entity.pdbx_description
1 polymer ?
#
loop_
_entity_poly.entity_id
_entity_poly.type
_entity_poly.pdbx_seq_one_letter_code
_entity_poly.pdbx_strand_id
1 'polypeptide(L)'
;MRGTNIHADLAKVNVNFWITPDAACEDRETGGMVIYDVPAPRNWSFQDYNNNRAKIDAYMKEQGARSHRVPYRENRCVLFDSTLFHATDELHFKPGYSNRRINITLLYGKALHF
;
A
#
# COMPACT_ATOMS: atom_id res chain seq x y z
N MET A 1 -14.24 1.53 7.45
CA MET A 1 -13.92 0.84 6.17
C MET A 1 -12.58 0.12 6.34
N ARG A 2 -12.32 -1.00 5.65
CA ARG A 2 -10.99 -1.61 5.63
C ARG A 2 -10.33 -1.34 4.28
N GLY A 3 -9.06 -0.93 4.31
CA GLY A 3 -8.26 -0.75 3.11
C GLY A 3 -7.65 -2.07 2.60
N THR A 4 -6.69 -1.97 1.68
CA THR A 4 -5.93 -3.14 1.19
C THR A 4 -5.03 -3.72 2.28
N ASN A 5 -4.96 -5.05 2.36
CA ASN A 5 -4.05 -5.77 3.26
C ASN A 5 -2.59 -5.61 2.79
N ILE A 6 -1.62 -6.11 3.57
CA ILE A 6 -0.21 -6.16 3.17
C ILE A 6 -0.06 -7.04 1.93
N HIS A 7 0.50 -6.48 0.86
CA HIS A 7 0.78 -7.14 -0.42
C HIS A 7 1.96 -6.47 -1.13
N ALA A 8 2.47 -7.11 -2.18
CA ALA A 8 3.35 -6.49 -3.16
C ALA A 8 2.73 -6.60 -4.57
N ASP A 9 3.20 -5.76 -5.49
CA ASP A 9 2.66 -5.67 -6.85
C ASP A 9 3.67 -6.20 -7.88
N LEU A 10 3.14 -6.83 -8.95
CA LEU A 10 3.91 -7.35 -10.08
C LEU A 10 4.32 -6.23 -11.05
N ALA A 11 5.09 -5.27 -10.57
CA ALA A 11 5.67 -4.19 -11.36
C ALA A 11 7.02 -3.77 -10.79
N LYS A 12 7.75 -2.89 -11.48
CA LYS A 12 9.03 -2.35 -10.98
C LYS A 12 8.82 -1.07 -10.17
N VAL A 13 7.90 -0.23 -10.61
CA VAL A 13 7.64 1.08 -10.01
C VAL A 13 6.15 1.22 -9.77
N ASN A 14 5.80 1.64 -8.55
CA ASN A 14 4.45 1.92 -8.14
C ASN A 14 4.28 3.42 -7.87
N VAL A 15 3.25 4.02 -8.48
CA VAL A 15 2.85 5.41 -8.27
C VAL A 15 1.45 5.43 -7.67
N ASN A 16 1.32 5.80 -6.41
CA ASN A 16 0.03 6.02 -5.75
C ASN A 16 -0.20 7.51 -5.50
N PHE A 17 -1.40 8.00 -5.78
CA PHE A 17 -1.82 9.34 -5.38
C PHE A 17 -3.30 9.40 -5.03
N TRP A 18 -3.67 10.43 -4.27
CA TRP A 18 -5.01 10.58 -3.71
C TRP A 18 -5.69 11.86 -4.16
N ILE A 19 -6.98 11.75 -4.50
CA ILE A 19 -7.77 12.85 -5.09
C ILE A 19 -8.98 13.25 -4.25
N THR A 20 -9.28 12.54 -3.15
CA THR A 20 -10.38 12.93 -2.27
C THR A 20 -9.98 14.19 -1.49
N PRO A 21 -10.87 15.18 -1.32
CA PRO A 21 -10.52 16.41 -0.60
C PRO A 21 -10.00 16.14 0.81
N ASP A 22 -9.00 16.90 1.28
CA ASP A 22 -8.46 16.78 2.64
C ASP A 22 -9.55 16.94 3.71
N ALA A 23 -10.59 17.73 3.43
CA ALA A 23 -11.73 17.94 4.33
C ALA A 23 -12.58 16.69 4.56
N ALA A 24 -12.44 15.64 3.75
CA ALA A 24 -13.10 14.35 3.94
C ALA A 24 -12.39 13.45 4.96
N CYS A 25 -11.08 13.65 5.15
CA CYS A 25 -10.25 12.87 6.06
C CYS A 25 -10.36 13.45 7.48
N GLU A 26 -10.84 12.64 8.42
CA GLU A 26 -11.09 13.05 9.81
C GLU A 26 -9.82 12.98 10.67
N ASP A 27 -8.86 12.14 10.27
CA ASP A 27 -7.56 12.01 10.90
C ASP A 27 -6.43 12.15 9.86
N ARG A 28 -5.63 13.21 10.01
CA ARG A 28 -4.56 13.55 9.06
C ARG A 28 -3.27 12.74 9.26
N GLU A 29 -3.19 11.93 10.31
CA GLU A 29 -2.03 11.08 10.61
C GLU A 29 -2.16 9.67 10.00
N THR A 30 -3.34 9.32 9.48
CA THR A 30 -3.67 8.01 8.88
C THR A 30 -4.23 8.18 7.46
N GLY A 31 -4.90 7.16 6.91
CA GLY A 31 -5.65 7.23 5.65
C GLY A 31 -4.83 7.09 4.36
N GLY A 32 -3.51 7.21 4.44
CA GLY A 32 -2.61 7.08 3.29
C GLY A 32 -2.22 5.63 3.05
N MET A 33 -0.92 5.32 3.14
CA MET A 33 -0.41 3.96 2.98
C MET A 33 0.75 3.68 3.92
N VAL A 34 0.98 2.41 4.22
CA VAL A 34 2.13 1.93 4.96
C VAL A 34 2.99 1.11 4.01
N ILE A 35 4.26 1.49 3.86
CA ILE A 35 5.25 0.77 3.06
C ILE A 35 6.23 0.11 4.03
N TYR A 36 6.59 -1.13 3.79
CA TYR A 36 7.57 -1.84 4.57
C TYR A 36 8.88 -1.98 3.78
N ASP A 37 10.02 -1.86 4.46
CA ASP A 37 11.37 -1.88 3.87
C ASP A 37 11.85 -3.28 3.43
N VAL A 38 10.91 -4.20 3.16
CA VAL A 38 11.17 -5.57 2.76
C VAL A 38 10.46 -5.86 1.43
N PRO A 39 11.20 -6.24 0.37
CA PRO A 39 10.61 -6.64 -0.90
C PRO A 39 10.07 -8.08 -0.85
N ALA A 40 9.07 -8.38 -1.67
CA ALA A 40 8.61 -9.73 -1.91
C ALA A 40 9.73 -10.60 -2.49
N PRO A 41 9.94 -11.82 -1.97
CA PRO A 41 10.94 -12.73 -2.52
C PRO A 41 10.65 -13.08 -3.98
N ARG A 42 11.70 -13.11 -4.81
CA ARG A 42 11.55 -13.40 -6.25
C ARG A 42 11.02 -14.80 -6.55
N ASN A 43 11.24 -15.76 -5.66
CA ASN A 43 10.78 -17.13 -5.78
C ASN A 43 9.34 -17.34 -5.28
N TRP A 44 8.66 -16.28 -4.83
CA TRP A 44 7.25 -16.35 -4.44
C TRP A 44 6.34 -16.19 -5.66
N SER A 45 5.25 -16.95 -5.68
CA SER A 45 4.20 -16.79 -6.68
C SER A 45 3.41 -15.50 -6.45
N PHE A 46 2.66 -15.04 -7.45
CA PHE A 46 1.72 -13.92 -7.28
C PHE A 46 0.77 -14.13 -6.11
N GLN A 47 0.26 -15.35 -5.95
CA GLN A 47 -0.63 -15.68 -4.84
C GLN A 47 0.05 -15.53 -3.46
N ASP A 48 1.34 -15.84 -3.38
CA ASP A 48 2.08 -15.75 -2.12
C ASP A 48 2.24 -14.31 -1.64
N TYR A 49 2.69 -13.39 -2.50
CA TYR A 49 2.92 -12.01 -2.09
C TYR A 49 1.68 -11.12 -2.18
N ASN A 50 0.61 -11.55 -2.86
CA ASN A 50 -0.61 -10.75 -3.01
C ASN A 50 -1.73 -11.16 -2.04
N ASN A 51 -1.81 -12.44 -1.64
CA ASN A 51 -2.96 -12.97 -0.90
C ASN A 51 -2.62 -13.90 0.28
N ASN A 52 -1.39 -14.41 0.41
CA ASN A 52 -1.04 -15.39 1.46
C ASN A 52 -0.59 -14.71 2.77
N ARG A 53 -1.56 -14.20 3.54
CA ARG A 53 -1.31 -13.39 4.74
C ARG A 53 -0.39 -14.07 5.76
N ALA A 54 -0.59 -15.36 6.06
CA ALA A 54 0.22 -16.07 7.04
C ALA A 54 1.70 -16.17 6.62
N LYS A 55 1.94 -16.41 5.32
CA LYS A 55 3.29 -16.49 4.75
C LYS A 55 3.97 -15.11 4.74
N ILE A 56 3.23 -14.06 4.38
CA ILE A 56 3.69 -12.67 4.43
C ILE A 56 4.07 -12.32 5.88
N ASP A 57 3.17 -12.49 6.85
CA ASP A 57 3.40 -12.10 8.25
C ASP A 57 4.63 -12.83 8.85
N ALA A 58 4.79 -14.12 8.56
CA ALA A 58 5.95 -14.89 8.99
C ALA A 58 7.26 -14.34 8.40
N TYR A 59 7.27 -14.06 7.09
CA TYR A 59 8.42 -13.50 6.40
C TYR A 59 8.78 -12.10 6.90
N MET A 60 7.79 -11.22 7.09
CA MET A 60 8.01 -9.86 7.62
C MET A 60 8.64 -9.90 9.01
N LYS A 61 8.19 -10.83 9.88
CA LYS A 61 8.77 -11.04 11.20
C LYS A 61 10.20 -11.55 11.11
N GLU A 62 10.47 -12.52 10.24
CA GLU A 62 11.81 -13.08 10.01
C GLU A 62 12.81 -12.02 9.54
N GLN A 63 12.39 -11.15 8.61
CA GLN A 63 13.23 -10.08 8.07
C GLN A 63 13.37 -8.87 9.00
N GLY A 64 12.61 -8.81 10.10
CA GLY A 64 12.60 -7.64 10.99
C GLY A 64 12.09 -6.37 10.30
N ALA A 65 11.07 -6.51 9.45
CA ALA A 65 10.55 -5.45 8.61
C ALA A 65 10.17 -4.19 9.39
N ARG A 66 10.57 -3.03 8.89
CA ARG A 66 10.22 -1.72 9.43
C ARG A 66 9.20 -1.04 8.54
N SER A 67 8.24 -0.38 9.17
CA SER A 67 7.20 0.35 8.46
C SER A 67 7.57 1.83 8.28
N HIS A 68 7.18 2.36 7.14
CA HIS A 68 7.17 3.77 6.80
C HIS A 68 5.74 4.15 6.47
N ARG A 69 5.11 4.87 7.39
CA ARG A 69 3.76 5.40 7.21
C ARG A 69 3.83 6.69 6.39
N VAL A 70 3.02 6.75 5.35
CA VAL A 70 2.75 7.96 4.59
C VAL A 70 1.30 8.35 4.85
N PRO A 71 1.03 9.40 5.64
CA PRO A 71 -0.34 9.83 5.92
C PRO A 71 -1.07 10.27 4.65
N TYR A 72 -2.39 10.30 4.71
CA TYR A 72 -3.21 10.84 3.64
C TYR A 72 -2.92 12.32 3.41
N ARG A 73 -2.94 12.73 2.16
CA ARG A 73 -3.07 14.15 1.77
C ARG A 73 -3.54 14.22 0.33
N GLU A 74 -4.55 15.04 0.07
CA GLU A 74 -5.01 15.39 -1.26
C GLU A 74 -3.84 15.90 -2.13
N ASN A 75 -3.73 15.40 -3.36
CA ASN A 75 -2.65 15.73 -4.30
C ASN A 75 -1.23 15.34 -3.83
N ARG A 76 -1.09 14.46 -2.84
CA ARG A 76 0.18 13.81 -2.52
C ARG A 76 0.38 12.58 -3.43
N CYS A 77 1.58 12.47 -3.98
CA CYS A 77 2.04 11.32 -4.74
C CYS A 77 3.11 10.56 -3.94
N VAL A 78 3.06 9.23 -3.99
CA VAL A 78 4.04 8.31 -3.43
C VAL A 78 4.58 7.44 -4.55
N LEU A 79 5.88 7.53 -4.78
CA LEU A 79 6.63 6.75 -5.76
C LEU A 79 7.55 5.79 -5.02
N PHE A 80 7.44 4.49 -5.27
CA PHE A 80 8.24 3.48 -4.57
C PHE A 80 8.51 2.23 -5.42
N ASP A 81 9.47 1.42 -4.96
CA ASP A 81 9.73 0.09 -5.52
C ASP A 81 8.50 -0.79 -5.28
N SER A 82 7.86 -1.20 -6.38
CA SER A 82 6.59 -1.92 -6.36
C SER A 82 6.70 -3.33 -5.74
N THR A 83 7.91 -3.84 -5.57
CA THR A 83 8.15 -5.12 -4.92
C THR A 83 8.12 -5.03 -3.39
N LEU A 84 8.20 -3.82 -2.81
CA LEU A 84 8.06 -3.62 -1.37
C LEU A 84 6.66 -4.00 -0.90
N PHE A 85 6.58 -4.71 0.23
CA PHE A 85 5.29 -4.95 0.86
C PHE A 85 4.67 -3.63 1.31
N HIS A 86 3.38 -3.47 1.06
CA HIS A 86 2.65 -2.26 1.39
C HIS A 86 1.16 -2.55 1.63
N ALA A 87 0.49 -1.64 2.34
CA ALA A 87 -0.92 -1.74 2.67
C ALA A 87 -1.57 -0.35 2.69
N THR A 88 -2.89 -0.30 2.58
CA THR A 88 -3.63 0.91 2.94
C THR A 88 -3.63 1.04 4.46
N ASP A 89 -3.39 2.25 4.96
CA ASP A 89 -3.42 2.53 6.39
C ASP A 89 -4.86 2.54 6.96
N GLU A 90 -5.00 2.77 8.25
CA GLU A 90 -6.31 2.94 8.90
C GLU A 90 -7.11 4.08 8.24
N LEU A 91 -8.41 3.87 8.04
CA LEU A 91 -9.26 4.76 7.25
C LEU A 91 -10.27 5.50 8.14
N HIS A 92 -10.01 6.79 8.37
CA HIS A 92 -10.88 7.71 9.09
C HIS A 92 -11.39 8.80 8.14
N PHE A 93 -12.48 8.51 7.45
CA PHE A 93 -13.10 9.41 6.49
C PHE A 93 -14.58 9.58 6.82
N LYS A 94 -15.09 10.80 6.62
CA LYS A 94 -16.50 11.15 6.80
C LYS A 94 -17.39 10.19 5.99
N PRO A 95 -18.62 9.90 6.46
CA PRO A 95 -19.58 9.13 5.68
C PRO A 95 -20.03 9.90 4.43
N GLY A 96 -20.52 9.19 3.42
CA GLY A 96 -21.04 9.79 2.18
C GLY A 96 -20.17 9.53 0.96
N TYR A 97 -20.78 9.63 -0.23
CA TYR A 97 -20.13 9.27 -1.49
C TYR A 97 -18.90 10.13 -1.80
N SER A 98 -19.02 11.46 -1.65
CA SER A 98 -17.94 12.41 -1.91
C SER A 98 -16.76 12.33 -0.94
N ASN A 99 -16.95 11.65 0.20
CA ASN A 99 -15.94 11.51 1.25
C ASN A 99 -15.15 10.19 1.16
N ARG A 100 -15.47 9.32 0.19
CA ARG A 100 -14.73 8.06 0.01
C ARG A 100 -13.29 8.36 -0.39
N ARG A 101 -12.32 7.72 0.28
CA ARG A 101 -10.91 7.73 -0.14
C ARG A 101 -10.77 7.13 -1.54
N ILE A 102 -10.25 7.90 -2.47
CA ILE A 102 -9.93 7.46 -3.83
C ILE A 102 -8.43 7.44 -3.98
N ASN A 103 -7.91 6.26 -4.34
CA ASN A 103 -6.50 6.01 -4.61
C ASN A 103 -6.35 5.67 -6.09
N ILE A 104 -5.45 6.36 -6.77
CA ILE A 104 -5.08 6.07 -8.15
C ILE A 104 -3.69 5.44 -8.12
N THR A 105 -3.59 4.24 -8.68
CA THR A 105 -2.34 3.47 -8.78
C THR A 105 -1.94 3.35 -10.24
N LEU A 106 -0.71 3.71 -10.56
CA LEU A 106 -0.09 3.48 -11.86
C LEU A 106 1.13 2.57 -11.66
N LEU A 107 1.18 1.47 -12.40
CA LEU A 107 2.23 0.46 -12.30
C LEU A 107 3.08 0.46 -13.56
N TYR A 108 4.40 0.50 -13.40
CA TYR A 108 5.35 0.57 -14.52
C TYR A 108 6.43 -0.50 -14.45
N GLY A 109 6.79 -1.01 -15.63
CA GLY A 109 7.86 -1.99 -15.79
C GLY A 109 7.51 -3.39 -15.28
N LYS A 110 8.44 -4.32 -15.46
CA LYS A 110 8.32 -5.72 -15.04
C LYS A 110 9.27 -5.98 -13.86
N ALA A 111 8.74 -6.55 -12.78
CA ALA A 111 9.54 -7.13 -11.70
C ALA A 111 8.78 -8.30 -11.07
N LEU A 112 9.49 -9.13 -10.30
CA LEU A 112 9.07 -10.46 -9.84
C LEU A 112 8.81 -11.41 -11.04
N HIS A 113 9.09 -12.71 -10.88
CA HIS A 113 9.08 -13.63 -12.03
C HIS A 113 7.66 -13.84 -12.58
N PHE A 114 7.57 -13.86 -13.92
CA PHE A 114 6.42 -14.35 -14.68
C PHE A 114 6.59 -15.84 -14.94
#